data_AF-A0A6A6K441-F1
#
_entry.id   AF-A0A6A6K441-F1
#
_cell.length_a   1.000
_cell.length_b   1.000
_cell.length_c   1.000
_cell.angle_alpha   90.00
_cell.angle_beta   90.00
_cell.angle_gamma   90.00
#
_symmetry.space_group_name_H-M   'P 1'
#
loop_
_entity.id
_entity.type
_entity.pdbx_description
1 polymer ?
#
loop_
_entity_poly.entity_id
_entity_poly.type
_entity_poly.pdbx_seq_one_letter_code
_entity_poly.pdbx_strand_id
1 'polypeptide(L)'
;MLRIGINGLGRIGRCLFRMLFENNIPNVELVAVNGSSSLELHRHLLRNDSVHGRFGHDIGVREGNLLEVGGKTVKFFKERQPQDIPWEEEGVNVVLECTGKFNNRESSGLHLKGTVKKVVVSAPVAGADIQVIFGVNEGEISSGHDVISVGSCTTNCAAHVVKAMDEAFGIEGGFITTVHAYTNDQNHVDGSHKDLRRARACGLSMIPTTTGASKALEVLFPKLSGRLSASSIRVPTPNVSVVDFAFVSSSKTTVESVNDALCRAAAARPDVLMASDEQLVSSDFNHTTYSAVFDLMETYTNNGGVSRVLAWYDNEWAFAARMIDVSRELLRFLS
;
A
#
# COMPACT_ATOMS: atom_id res chain seq x y z
N MET A 1 -6.74 9.38 21.01
CA MET A 1 -7.61 8.81 19.95
C MET A 1 -7.13 9.34 18.61
N LEU A 2 -7.05 8.49 17.59
CA LEU A 2 -6.66 8.85 16.23
C LEU A 2 -7.91 9.30 15.47
N ARG A 3 -7.98 10.58 15.11
CA ARG A 3 -9.09 11.16 14.35
C ARG A 3 -8.62 11.41 12.93
N ILE A 4 -9.04 10.54 12.03
CA ILE A 4 -8.55 10.45 10.66
C ILE A 4 -9.40 11.30 9.71
N GLY A 5 -8.72 12.06 8.85
CA GLY A 5 -9.27 12.61 7.61
C GLY A 5 -8.69 11.87 6.40
N ILE A 6 -9.51 11.47 5.42
CA ILE A 6 -9.01 10.89 4.16
C ILE A 6 -9.10 11.93 3.05
N ASN A 7 -7.97 12.32 2.45
CA ASN A 7 -7.96 13.13 1.24
C ASN A 7 -7.89 12.23 -0.01
N GLY A 8 -8.92 12.26 -0.85
CA GLY A 8 -8.97 11.49 -2.09
C GLY A 8 -9.67 10.14 -1.93
N LEU A 9 -10.94 10.08 -2.34
CA LEU A 9 -11.76 8.85 -2.36
C LEU A 9 -11.58 8.04 -3.67
N GLY A 10 -10.31 7.81 -4.04
CA GLY A 10 -9.91 6.90 -5.12
C GLY A 10 -10.00 5.42 -4.71
N ARG A 11 -9.24 4.53 -5.37
CA ARG A 11 -9.17 3.11 -5.00
C ARG A 11 -8.76 2.93 -3.53
N ILE A 12 -7.59 3.47 -3.15
CA ILE A 12 -7.05 3.34 -1.79
C ILE A 12 -7.90 4.05 -0.75
N GLY A 13 -8.31 5.29 -1.00
CA GLY A 13 -9.16 6.04 -0.07
C GLY A 13 -10.51 5.36 0.22
N ARG A 14 -11.12 4.72 -0.78
CA ARG A 14 -12.34 3.91 -0.55
C ARG A 14 -12.05 2.61 0.20
N CYS A 15 -10.92 1.95 -0.04
CA CYS A 15 -10.52 0.78 0.75
C CYS A 15 -10.33 1.15 2.23
N LEU A 16 -9.63 2.27 2.50
CA LEU A 16 -9.46 2.80 3.85
C LEU A 16 -10.79 3.13 4.52
N PHE A 17 -11.70 3.81 3.81
CA PHE A 17 -13.05 4.09 4.31
C PHE A 17 -13.73 2.79 4.73
N ARG A 18 -13.81 1.81 3.82
CA ARG A 18 -14.50 0.54 4.08
C ARG A 18 -13.89 -0.21 5.26
N MET A 19 -12.57 -0.36 5.26
CA MET A 19 -11.82 -1.07 6.29
C MET A 19 -12.05 -0.49 7.69
N LEU A 20 -12.13 0.84 7.83
CA LEU A 20 -12.37 1.51 9.11
C LEU A 20 -13.77 1.21 9.69
N PHE A 21 -14.74 0.87 8.85
CA PHE A 21 -16.10 0.48 9.26
C PHE A 21 -16.30 -1.04 9.36
N GLU A 22 -15.59 -1.83 8.55
CA GLU A 22 -15.67 -3.29 8.58
C GLU A 22 -14.93 -3.89 9.78
N ASN A 23 -13.78 -3.32 10.16
CA ASN A 23 -12.90 -3.92 11.16
C ASN A 23 -13.02 -3.33 12.58
N ASN A 24 -13.83 -2.28 12.76
CA ASN A 24 -14.03 -1.56 14.03
C ASN A 24 -12.73 -1.37 14.85
N ILE A 25 -11.77 -0.64 14.26
CA ILE A 25 -10.39 -0.57 14.76
C ILE A 25 -10.33 0.28 16.04
N PRO A 26 -9.89 -0.27 17.19
CA PRO A 26 -9.86 0.47 18.45
C PRO A 26 -9.01 1.73 18.39
N ASN A 27 -9.47 2.79 19.06
CA ASN A 27 -8.81 4.10 19.13
C ASN A 27 -8.63 4.82 17.77
N VAL A 28 -9.30 4.36 16.71
CA VAL A 28 -9.28 4.97 15.38
C VAL A 28 -10.69 5.36 14.97
N GLU A 29 -10.86 6.60 14.56
CA GLU A 29 -12.13 7.16 14.13
C GLU A 29 -11.95 7.91 12.81
N LEU A 30 -12.70 7.53 11.78
CA LEU A 30 -12.83 8.33 10.57
C LEU A 30 -13.85 9.45 10.83
N VAL A 31 -13.41 10.70 10.74
CA VAL A 31 -14.27 11.86 11.05
C VAL A 31 -14.57 12.70 9.82
N ALA A 32 -13.68 12.68 8.84
CA ALA A 32 -13.87 13.44 7.61
C ALA A 32 -13.25 12.78 6.37
N VAL A 33 -13.79 13.10 5.21
CA VAL A 33 -13.27 12.71 3.90
C VAL A 33 -13.35 13.88 2.92
N ASN A 34 -12.41 13.97 2.00
CA ASN A 34 -12.40 14.94 0.91
C ASN A 34 -12.38 14.23 -0.46
N GLY A 35 -13.22 14.66 -1.40
CA GLY A 35 -13.30 14.07 -2.73
C GLY A 35 -13.48 15.11 -3.84
N SER A 36 -12.93 14.85 -5.02
CA SER A 36 -12.99 15.77 -6.18
C SER A 36 -14.35 15.79 -6.91
N SER A 37 -15.30 14.93 -6.53
CA SER A 37 -16.58 14.71 -7.21
C SER A 37 -17.75 14.94 -6.24
N SER A 38 -18.99 14.73 -6.68
CA SER A 38 -20.15 14.89 -5.80
C SER A 38 -20.16 13.85 -4.68
N LEU A 39 -20.76 14.22 -3.55
CA LEU A 39 -21.05 13.32 -2.44
C LEU A 39 -21.79 12.06 -2.93
N GLU A 40 -22.79 12.24 -3.79
CA GLU A 40 -23.61 11.15 -4.33
C GLU A 40 -22.82 10.15 -5.16
N LEU A 41 -21.84 10.62 -5.95
CA LEU A 41 -20.96 9.74 -6.70
C LEU A 41 -20.07 8.93 -5.74
N HIS A 42 -19.45 9.60 -4.77
CA HIS A 42 -18.60 8.92 -3.80
C HIS A 42 -19.37 7.94 -2.95
N ARG A 43 -20.59 8.28 -2.50
CA ARG A 43 -21.51 7.37 -1.83
C ARG A 43 -21.82 6.15 -2.69
N HIS A 44 -22.12 6.34 -3.98
CA HIS A 44 -22.39 5.22 -4.88
C HIS A 44 -21.18 4.27 -5.01
N LEU A 45 -19.98 4.82 -5.21
CA LEU A 45 -18.73 4.06 -5.35
C LEU A 45 -18.22 3.46 -4.04
N LEU A 46 -18.58 4.06 -2.90
CA LEU A 46 -18.34 3.46 -1.59
C LEU A 46 -19.23 2.24 -1.38
N ARG A 47 -20.49 2.27 -1.83
CA ARG A 47 -21.42 1.13 -1.72
C ARG A 47 -21.11 -0.01 -2.69
N ASN A 48 -20.66 0.30 -3.91
CA ASN A 48 -20.50 -0.67 -4.98
C ASN A 48 -19.05 -0.71 -5.47
N ASP A 49 -18.41 -1.87 -5.38
CA ASP A 49 -17.05 -2.10 -5.87
C ASP A 49 -16.97 -3.44 -6.61
N SER A 50 -16.32 -3.45 -7.77
CA SER A 50 -16.22 -4.66 -8.59
C SER A 50 -15.21 -5.67 -8.05
N VAL A 51 -14.24 -5.23 -7.24
CA VAL A 51 -13.17 -6.07 -6.69
C VAL A 51 -13.51 -6.53 -5.27
N HIS A 52 -13.93 -5.58 -4.43
CA HIS A 52 -14.20 -5.81 -3.00
C HIS A 52 -15.70 -5.95 -2.72
N GLY A 53 -16.53 -6.14 -3.74
CA GLY A 53 -17.97 -6.35 -3.62
C GLY A 53 -18.75 -5.17 -3.04
N ARG A 54 -19.95 -5.48 -2.55
CA ARG A 54 -20.82 -4.50 -1.89
C ARG A 54 -20.33 -4.21 -0.47
N PHE A 55 -20.33 -2.93 -0.11
CA PHE A 55 -19.99 -2.52 1.24
C PHE A 55 -21.04 -2.99 2.24
N GLY A 56 -20.60 -3.53 3.37
CA GLY A 56 -21.47 -4.15 4.38
C GLY A 56 -22.35 -3.19 5.18
N HIS A 57 -22.12 -1.87 5.06
CA HIS A 57 -22.90 -0.84 5.75
C HIS A 57 -23.72 -0.01 4.77
N ASP A 58 -24.93 0.36 5.19
CA ASP A 58 -25.67 1.41 4.50
C ASP A 58 -25.01 2.77 4.73
N ILE A 59 -25.10 3.61 3.69
CA ILE A 59 -24.57 4.97 3.69
C ILE A 59 -25.73 5.94 3.49
N GLY A 60 -26.14 6.60 4.57
CA GLY A 60 -27.08 7.72 4.59
C GLY A 60 -26.40 9.06 4.33
N VAL A 61 -27.18 10.05 3.92
CA VAL A 61 -26.72 11.44 3.78
C VAL A 61 -27.66 12.33 4.60
N ARG A 62 -27.08 13.19 5.43
CA ARG A 62 -27.79 14.21 6.22
C ARG A 62 -27.40 15.61 5.74
N GLU A 63 -28.11 16.61 6.24
CA GLU A 63 -27.80 18.02 6.01
C GLU A 63 -26.34 18.35 6.34
N GLY A 64 -25.77 19.32 5.61
CA GLY A 64 -24.38 19.74 5.83
C GLY A 64 -23.31 18.78 5.29
N ASN A 65 -23.64 17.93 4.31
CA ASN A 65 -22.73 16.95 3.69
C ASN A 65 -22.20 15.91 4.70
N LEU A 66 -23.06 15.42 5.57
CA LEU A 66 -22.72 14.41 6.57
C LEU A 66 -23.12 13.03 6.06
N LEU A 67 -22.16 12.10 6.00
CA LEU A 67 -22.40 10.69 5.74
C LEU A 67 -22.74 9.99 7.05
N GLU A 68 -23.81 9.20 7.07
CA GLU A 68 -24.17 8.33 8.20
C GLU A 68 -23.89 6.88 7.83
N VAL A 69 -22.96 6.24 8.54
CA VAL A 69 -22.47 4.89 8.23
C VAL A 69 -22.18 4.15 9.53
N GLY A 70 -22.74 2.95 9.70
CA GLY A 70 -22.46 2.11 10.88
C GLY A 70 -22.72 2.82 12.23
N GLY A 71 -23.72 3.70 12.29
CA GLY A 71 -24.04 4.50 13.48
C GLY A 71 -23.09 5.67 13.78
N LYS A 72 -22.12 5.94 12.89
CA LYS A 72 -21.19 7.08 13.00
C LYS A 72 -21.49 8.11 11.92
N THR A 73 -20.96 9.32 12.12
CA THR A 73 -21.08 10.42 11.15
C THR A 73 -19.70 10.80 10.62
N VAL A 74 -19.59 10.98 9.30
CA VAL A 74 -18.36 11.40 8.61
C VAL A 74 -18.65 12.63 7.75
N LYS A 75 -17.90 13.70 7.96
CA LYS A 75 -18.02 14.92 7.15
C LYS A 75 -17.44 14.72 5.76
N PHE A 76 -18.16 15.15 4.73
CA PHE A 76 -17.66 15.20 3.37
C PHE A 76 -17.30 16.64 2.96
N PHE A 77 -16.07 16.80 2.48
CA PHE A 77 -15.55 18.01 1.86
C PHE A 77 -15.34 17.81 0.35
N LYS A 78 -15.32 18.93 -0.38
CA LYS A 78 -15.09 18.96 -1.83
C LYS A 78 -14.12 20.06 -2.23
N GLU A 79 -12.98 20.08 -1.56
CA GLU A 79 -11.93 21.06 -1.83
C GLU A 79 -10.86 20.52 -2.76
N ARG A 80 -10.31 21.44 -3.58
CA ARG A 80 -9.27 21.12 -4.57
C ARG A 80 -7.87 21.14 -4.00
N GLN A 81 -7.62 22.03 -3.05
CA GLN A 81 -6.28 22.23 -2.48
C GLN A 81 -6.23 21.75 -1.03
N PRO A 82 -5.15 21.06 -0.61
CA PRO A 82 -4.98 20.51 0.73
C PRO A 82 -5.19 21.53 1.86
N GLN A 83 -4.69 22.76 1.67
CA GLN A 83 -4.75 23.83 2.66
C GLN A 83 -6.12 24.50 2.76
N ASP A 84 -7.06 24.21 1.86
CA ASP A 84 -8.41 24.77 1.90
C ASP A 84 -9.38 23.84 2.64
N ILE A 85 -9.00 22.56 2.84
CA ILE A 85 -9.85 21.60 3.57
C ILE A 85 -9.92 22.00 5.06
N PRO A 86 -11.12 22.19 5.64
CA PRO A 86 -11.27 22.64 7.01
C PRO A 86 -11.24 21.45 7.99
N TRP A 87 -10.11 20.74 8.02
CA TRP A 87 -9.88 19.58 8.89
C TRP A 87 -10.11 19.84 10.38
N GLU A 88 -9.84 21.07 10.82
CA GLU A 88 -9.98 21.50 12.20
C GLU A 88 -11.42 21.54 12.70
N GLU A 89 -12.40 21.77 11.82
CA GLU A 89 -13.83 21.75 12.17
C GLU A 89 -14.26 20.36 12.68
N GLU A 90 -13.60 19.30 12.20
CA GLU A 90 -13.91 17.91 12.54
C GLU A 90 -12.87 17.31 13.53
N GLY A 91 -11.90 18.12 13.96
CA GLY A 91 -10.84 17.70 14.88
C GLY A 91 -9.94 16.61 14.32
N VAL A 92 -9.68 16.60 13.00
CA VAL A 92 -8.74 15.65 12.37
C VAL A 92 -7.34 15.91 12.90
N ASN A 93 -6.66 14.88 13.39
CA ASN A 93 -5.27 14.97 13.83
C ASN A 93 -4.28 14.23 12.91
N VAL A 94 -4.76 13.30 12.10
CA VAL A 94 -3.96 12.63 11.06
C VAL A 94 -4.71 12.61 9.73
N VAL A 95 -4.03 13.03 8.66
CA VAL A 95 -4.57 12.97 7.30
C VAL A 95 -3.96 11.80 6.54
N LEU A 96 -4.81 10.99 5.92
CA LEU A 96 -4.42 9.99 4.93
C LEU A 96 -4.52 10.61 3.53
N GLU A 97 -3.38 10.98 2.96
CA GLU A 97 -3.29 11.58 1.63
C GLU A 97 -3.27 10.48 0.56
N CYS A 98 -4.42 10.29 -0.10
CA CYS A 98 -4.72 9.19 -1.02
C CYS A 98 -5.05 9.66 -2.45
N THR A 99 -4.78 10.91 -2.79
CA THR A 99 -5.06 11.46 -4.13
C THR A 99 -4.05 10.99 -5.18
N GLY A 100 -2.84 10.61 -4.75
CA GLY A 100 -1.71 10.32 -5.63
C GLY A 100 -1.18 11.56 -6.38
N LYS A 101 -1.66 12.76 -6.04
CA LYS A 101 -1.26 14.03 -6.68
C LYS A 101 -0.22 14.77 -5.86
N PHE A 102 -0.38 14.81 -4.54
CA PHE A 102 0.48 15.55 -3.62
C PHE A 102 1.60 14.64 -3.10
N ASN A 103 2.56 14.31 -3.97
CA ASN A 103 3.63 13.32 -3.72
C ASN A 103 5.00 13.96 -3.43
N ASN A 104 5.02 15.13 -2.81
CA ASN A 104 6.24 15.74 -2.27
C ASN A 104 5.97 16.37 -0.90
N ARG A 105 7.00 16.48 -0.08
CA ARG A 105 6.91 16.93 1.31
C ARG A 105 6.20 18.26 1.50
N GLU A 106 6.42 19.22 0.60
CA GLU A 106 5.80 20.54 0.63
C GLU A 106 4.30 20.43 0.36
N SER A 107 3.93 19.78 -0.74
CA SER A 107 2.54 19.64 -1.18
C SER A 107 1.69 18.78 -0.24
N SER A 108 2.21 17.68 0.31
CA SER A 108 1.54 16.88 1.33
C SER A 108 1.45 17.66 2.66
N GLY A 109 2.49 18.44 2.97
CA GLY A 109 2.60 19.24 4.17
C GLY A 109 1.58 20.38 4.25
N LEU A 110 0.93 20.75 3.14
CA LEU A 110 -0.14 21.76 3.13
C LEU A 110 -1.36 21.35 3.98
N HIS A 111 -1.49 20.07 4.36
CA HIS A 111 -2.48 19.63 5.35
C HIS A 111 -2.10 19.95 6.80
N LEU A 112 -0.81 20.19 7.12
CA LEU A 112 -0.30 20.40 8.48
C LEU A 112 -0.66 21.79 9.00
N LYS A 113 -1.95 22.00 9.29
CA LYS A 113 -2.51 23.21 9.89
C LYS A 113 -3.56 22.87 10.93
N GLY A 114 -3.80 23.80 11.86
CA GLY A 114 -4.80 23.65 12.90
C GLY A 114 -4.58 22.40 13.76
N THR A 115 -5.56 21.49 13.74
CA THR A 115 -5.53 20.24 14.52
C THR A 115 -4.68 19.14 13.90
N VAL A 116 -4.37 19.20 12.60
CA VAL A 116 -3.62 18.15 11.89
C VAL A 116 -2.16 18.18 12.34
N LYS A 117 -1.68 17.04 12.85
CA LYS A 117 -0.30 16.88 13.36
C LYS A 117 0.55 16.02 12.45
N LYS A 118 -0.04 15.05 11.74
CA LYS A 118 0.68 14.12 10.87
C LYS A 118 -0.06 13.91 9.56
N VAL A 119 0.68 13.63 8.49
CA VAL A 119 0.17 13.26 7.17
C VAL A 119 0.82 11.94 6.76
N VAL A 120 0.00 10.94 6.44
CA VAL A 120 0.43 9.64 5.94
C VAL A 120 0.04 9.54 4.47
N VAL A 121 1.01 9.34 3.60
CA VAL A 121 0.83 9.44 2.14
C VAL A 121 0.84 8.05 1.50
N SER A 122 -0.17 7.79 0.66
CA SER A 122 -0.41 6.50 0.00
C SER A 122 0.50 6.24 -1.22
N ALA A 123 1.69 6.84 -1.26
CA ALA A 123 2.62 6.79 -2.38
C ALA A 123 4.05 7.11 -1.93
N PRO A 124 5.08 6.81 -2.74
CA PRO A 124 6.42 7.35 -2.55
C PRO A 124 6.39 8.89 -2.59
N VAL A 125 7.04 9.54 -1.62
CA VAL A 125 7.05 11.00 -1.48
C VAL A 125 8.47 11.53 -1.62
N ALA A 126 8.67 12.48 -2.52
CA ALA A 126 9.95 13.17 -2.64
C ALA A 126 10.19 14.06 -1.40
N GLY A 127 11.30 13.83 -0.71
CA GLY A 127 11.69 14.57 0.49
C GLY A 127 10.83 14.27 1.72
N ALA A 128 10.13 13.13 1.78
CA ALA A 128 9.39 12.71 2.97
C ALA A 128 10.27 12.73 4.21
N ASP A 129 9.69 12.99 5.39
CA ASP A 129 10.46 12.94 6.64
C ASP A 129 10.95 11.51 6.92
N ILE A 130 10.12 10.53 6.56
CA ILE A 130 10.47 9.10 6.57
C ILE A 130 9.60 8.32 5.57
N GLN A 131 10.16 7.25 5.01
CA GLN A 131 9.40 6.19 4.34
C GLN A 131 9.31 4.97 5.27
N VAL A 132 8.09 4.51 5.54
CA VAL A 132 7.81 3.40 6.45
C VAL A 132 7.19 2.25 5.70
N ILE A 133 7.79 1.07 5.84
CA ILE A 133 7.16 -0.22 5.54
C ILE A 133 6.89 -0.90 6.87
N PHE A 134 5.62 -0.91 7.26
CA PHE A 134 5.19 -1.51 8.52
C PHE A 134 5.40 -3.02 8.45
N GLY A 135 6.15 -3.59 9.39
CA GLY A 135 6.77 -4.89 9.23
C GLY A 135 8.30 -4.90 9.24
N VAL A 136 8.89 -3.78 8.84
CA VAL A 136 10.30 -3.67 8.47
C VAL A 136 10.99 -2.59 9.29
N ASN A 137 10.49 -1.35 9.27
CA ASN A 137 11.17 -0.20 9.86
C ASN A 137 10.24 0.78 10.61
N GLU A 138 9.02 0.38 11.02
CA GLU A 138 8.10 1.23 11.78
C GLU A 138 8.66 1.72 13.13
N GLY A 139 9.66 1.02 13.68
CA GLY A 139 10.38 1.43 14.88
C GLY A 139 11.21 2.72 14.70
N GLU A 140 11.50 3.12 13.46
CA GLU A 140 12.27 4.32 13.15
C GLU A 140 11.42 5.60 13.15
N ILE A 141 10.09 5.48 13.26
CA ILE A 141 9.22 6.66 13.34
C ILE A 141 9.51 7.44 14.62
N SER A 142 9.86 8.71 14.47
CA SER A 142 10.12 9.66 15.55
C SER A 142 9.05 10.76 15.63
N SER A 143 9.04 11.51 16.74
CA SER A 143 8.11 12.63 16.94
C SER A 143 8.31 13.76 15.93
N GLY A 144 9.51 13.90 15.35
CA GLY A 144 9.83 14.92 14.35
C GLY A 144 9.40 14.57 12.92
N HIS A 145 8.85 13.37 12.67
CA HIS A 145 8.36 12.99 11.35
C HIS A 145 6.89 13.39 11.21
N ASP A 146 6.58 14.36 10.36
CA ASP A 146 5.21 14.89 10.18
C ASP A 146 4.58 14.45 8.86
N VAL A 147 5.37 14.25 7.81
CA VAL A 147 4.90 13.67 6.54
C VAL A 147 5.61 12.34 6.31
N ILE A 148 4.82 11.27 6.41
CA ILE A 148 5.26 9.89 6.35
C ILE A 148 4.79 9.27 5.03
N SER A 149 5.71 8.73 4.25
CA SER A 149 5.37 7.92 3.08
C SER A 149 5.21 6.46 3.47
N VAL A 150 4.16 5.79 2.98
CA VAL A 150 4.00 4.33 3.15
C VAL A 150 4.61 3.57 1.95
N GLY A 151 5.41 4.25 1.12
CA GLY A 151 5.98 3.70 -0.10
C GLY A 151 4.90 3.32 -1.11
N SER A 152 5.06 2.17 -1.77
CA SER A 152 4.07 1.62 -2.70
C SER A 152 3.61 0.24 -2.25
N CYS A 153 2.48 -0.25 -2.79
CA CYS A 153 2.02 -1.61 -2.55
C CYS A 153 3.10 -2.67 -2.88
N THR A 154 3.79 -2.50 -4.00
CA THR A 154 4.92 -3.37 -4.39
C THR A 154 6.09 -3.28 -3.41
N THR A 155 6.44 -2.07 -2.94
CA THR A 155 7.52 -1.91 -1.95
C THR A 155 7.19 -2.61 -0.64
N ASN A 156 5.93 -2.55 -0.20
CA ASN A 156 5.48 -3.21 1.03
C ASN A 156 5.67 -4.74 0.92
N CYS A 157 5.30 -5.36 -0.20
CA CYS A 157 5.56 -6.79 -0.42
C CYS A 157 7.06 -7.10 -0.56
N ALA A 158 7.74 -6.40 -1.48
CA ALA A 158 9.13 -6.70 -1.82
C ALA A 158 10.11 -6.51 -0.65
N ALA A 159 9.90 -5.52 0.21
CA ALA A 159 10.78 -5.27 1.35
C ALA A 159 10.80 -6.45 2.34
N HIS A 160 9.66 -7.11 2.53
CA HIS A 160 9.57 -8.30 3.38
C HIS A 160 10.31 -9.50 2.79
N VAL A 161 10.16 -9.73 1.49
CA VAL A 161 10.87 -10.79 0.77
C VAL A 161 12.39 -10.55 0.85
N VAL A 162 12.83 -9.33 0.53
CA VAL A 162 14.25 -8.95 0.57
C VAL A 162 14.81 -9.10 1.98
N LYS A 163 14.12 -8.59 3.01
CA LYS A 163 14.55 -8.72 4.40
C LYS A 163 14.73 -10.18 4.80
N ALA A 164 13.74 -11.03 4.53
CA ALA A 164 13.79 -12.44 4.91
C ALA A 164 14.96 -13.19 4.24
N MET A 165 15.19 -12.95 2.95
CA MET A 165 16.28 -13.60 2.21
C MET A 165 17.65 -13.07 2.60
N ASP A 166 17.77 -11.77 2.82
CA ASP A 166 19.03 -11.13 3.16
C ASP A 166 19.48 -11.43 4.59
N GLU A 167 18.56 -11.44 5.56
CA GLU A 167 18.86 -11.84 6.94
C GLU A 167 19.26 -13.32 7.03
N ALA A 168 18.67 -14.18 6.21
CA ALA A 168 18.94 -15.63 6.23
C ALA A 168 20.22 -16.03 5.46
N PHE A 169 20.48 -15.41 4.31
CA PHE A 169 21.50 -15.89 3.38
C PHE A 169 22.52 -14.85 2.92
N GLY A 170 22.23 -13.56 3.14
CA GLY A 170 23.00 -12.41 2.63
C GLY A 170 22.89 -12.26 1.11
N ILE A 171 22.33 -11.16 0.62
CA ILE A 171 22.13 -10.95 -0.83
C ILE A 171 23.34 -10.27 -1.48
N GLU A 172 23.84 -10.89 -2.56
CA GLU A 172 24.92 -10.34 -3.40
C GLU A 172 24.38 -9.52 -4.58
N GLY A 173 23.28 -9.98 -5.14
CA GLY A 173 22.60 -9.30 -6.25
C GLY A 173 21.25 -9.95 -6.53
N GLY A 174 20.33 -9.19 -7.12
CA GLY A 174 19.02 -9.72 -7.43
C GLY A 174 18.19 -8.85 -8.34
N PHE A 175 17.17 -9.47 -8.90
CA PHE A 175 16.23 -8.83 -9.81
C PHE A 175 14.80 -9.15 -9.39
N ILE A 176 13.99 -8.12 -9.21
CA ILE A 176 12.58 -8.21 -8.88
C ILE A 176 11.75 -7.96 -10.13
N THR A 177 10.88 -8.90 -10.47
CA THR A 177 9.83 -8.67 -11.46
C THR A 177 8.49 -8.64 -10.74
N THR A 178 7.76 -7.53 -10.88
CA THR A 178 6.40 -7.46 -10.36
C THR A 178 5.39 -7.69 -11.47
N VAL A 179 4.68 -8.81 -11.43
CA VAL A 179 3.50 -9.02 -12.25
C VAL A 179 2.33 -8.38 -11.52
N HIS A 180 1.88 -7.24 -12.03
CA HIS A 180 0.99 -6.36 -11.28
C HIS A 180 -0.37 -6.25 -11.96
N ALA A 181 -1.44 -6.37 -11.18
CA ALA A 181 -2.80 -6.03 -11.61
C ALA A 181 -2.85 -4.63 -12.24
N TYR A 182 -3.80 -4.39 -13.15
CA TYR A 182 -3.95 -3.05 -13.72
C TYR A 182 -4.39 -2.04 -12.66
N THR A 183 -4.07 -0.77 -12.85
CA THR A 183 -4.54 0.31 -11.98
C THR A 183 -5.18 1.40 -12.84
N ASN A 184 -5.64 2.48 -12.22
CA ASN A 184 -6.21 3.62 -12.93
C ASN A 184 -5.17 4.42 -13.75
N ASP A 185 -3.89 4.09 -13.66
CA ASP A 185 -2.82 4.74 -14.43
C ASP A 185 -2.68 4.15 -15.85
N GLN A 186 -3.35 3.03 -16.15
CA GLN A 186 -3.39 2.43 -17.48
C GLN A 186 -4.70 2.75 -18.21
N ASN A 187 -4.64 2.86 -19.53
CA ASN A 187 -5.83 3.15 -20.33
C ASN A 187 -6.63 1.89 -20.67
N HIS A 188 -7.97 1.98 -20.63
CA HIS A 188 -8.85 0.88 -21.07
C HIS A 188 -8.82 0.68 -22.60
N VAL A 189 -8.56 1.75 -23.35
CA VAL A 189 -8.39 1.77 -24.81
C VAL A 189 -7.10 2.53 -25.13
N ASP A 190 -6.53 2.33 -26.32
CA ASP A 190 -5.32 3.08 -26.71
C ASP A 190 -5.57 4.60 -26.59
N GLY A 191 -4.70 5.32 -25.87
CA GLY A 191 -4.92 6.72 -25.49
C GLY A 191 -3.67 7.44 -24.97
N SER A 192 -3.80 8.72 -24.62
CA SER A 192 -2.66 9.55 -24.22
C SER A 192 -2.05 9.10 -22.89
N HIS A 193 -0.73 8.86 -22.88
CA HIS A 193 0.03 8.62 -21.66
C HIS A 193 1.53 8.93 -21.89
N LYS A 194 2.26 9.36 -20.86
CA LYS A 194 3.70 9.73 -20.95
C LYS A 194 4.62 8.53 -21.21
N ASP A 195 4.26 7.37 -20.66
CA ASP A 195 4.84 6.06 -20.98
C ASP A 195 4.02 5.46 -22.14
N LEU A 196 4.65 5.35 -23.31
CA LEU A 196 4.02 4.86 -24.54
C LEU A 196 3.52 3.42 -24.45
N ARG A 197 4.01 2.61 -23.50
CA ARG A 197 3.49 1.26 -23.28
C ARG A 197 2.19 1.31 -22.47
N ARG A 198 2.11 2.18 -21.45
CA ARG A 198 0.87 2.41 -20.68
C ARG A 198 -0.21 3.17 -21.45
N ALA A 199 0.15 3.76 -22.59
CA ALA A 199 -0.79 4.32 -23.55
C ALA A 199 -1.69 3.24 -24.20
N ARG A 200 -1.30 1.96 -24.17
CA ARG A 200 -2.01 0.85 -24.80
C ARG A 200 -3.10 0.26 -23.92
N ALA A 201 -4.13 -0.32 -24.52
CA ALA A 201 -5.28 -0.92 -23.86
C ALA A 201 -4.88 -2.01 -22.84
N CYS A 202 -5.18 -1.78 -21.56
CA CYS A 202 -4.77 -2.63 -20.44
C CYS A 202 -5.44 -4.01 -20.42
N GLY A 203 -6.63 -4.15 -21.01
CA GLY A 203 -7.37 -5.41 -21.08
C GLY A 203 -6.84 -6.41 -22.11
N LEU A 204 -5.91 -5.99 -22.98
CA LEU A 204 -5.46 -6.78 -24.14
C LEU A 204 -3.95 -7.03 -24.15
N SER A 205 -3.21 -6.60 -23.13
CA SER A 205 -1.75 -6.60 -23.18
C SER A 205 -1.11 -6.85 -21.83
N MET A 206 0.01 -7.57 -21.86
CA MET A 206 1.02 -7.53 -20.80
C MET A 206 1.91 -6.32 -21.08
N ILE A 207 1.96 -5.36 -20.16
CA ILE A 207 2.59 -4.04 -20.39
C ILE A 207 3.85 -3.90 -19.53
N PRO A 208 5.06 -4.07 -20.09
CA PRO A 208 6.30 -3.86 -19.35
C PRO A 208 6.51 -2.38 -19.03
N THR A 209 6.85 -2.07 -17.79
CA THR A 209 7.05 -0.68 -17.35
C THR A 209 8.04 -0.59 -16.19
N THR A 210 8.49 0.63 -15.91
CA THR A 210 9.37 0.90 -14.78
C THR A 210 8.60 0.85 -13.46
N THR A 211 9.32 0.51 -12.38
CA THR A 211 8.83 0.52 -11.00
C THR A 211 9.76 1.35 -10.13
N GLY A 212 9.20 1.98 -9.09
CA GLY A 212 9.99 2.68 -8.07
C GLY A 212 10.60 1.74 -7.02
N ALA A 213 10.31 0.44 -7.09
CA ALA A 213 10.68 -0.53 -6.07
C ALA A 213 12.20 -0.56 -5.80
N SER A 214 13.07 -0.54 -6.81
CA SER A 214 14.53 -0.58 -6.59
C SER A 214 14.99 0.57 -5.69
N LYS A 215 14.68 1.82 -6.04
CA LYS A 215 15.09 3.00 -5.27
C LYS A 215 14.54 2.96 -3.85
N ALA A 216 13.30 2.49 -3.69
CA ALA A 216 12.69 2.36 -2.38
C ALA A 216 13.38 1.30 -1.51
N LEU A 217 13.78 0.18 -2.11
CA LEU A 217 14.52 -0.88 -1.43
C LEU A 217 15.95 -0.45 -1.09
N GLU A 218 16.62 0.34 -1.93
CA GLU A 218 17.96 0.89 -1.61
C GLU A 218 17.93 1.80 -0.38
N VAL A 219 16.86 2.58 -0.20
CA VAL A 219 16.66 3.42 0.99
C VAL A 219 16.44 2.55 2.24
N LEU A 220 15.64 1.49 2.12
CA LEU A 220 15.30 0.59 3.23
C LEU A 220 16.46 -0.35 3.60
N PHE A 221 17.27 -0.76 2.63
CA PHE A 221 18.38 -1.69 2.80
C PHE A 221 19.66 -1.09 2.21
N PRO A 222 20.30 -0.10 2.87
CA PRO A 222 21.46 0.61 2.32
C PRO A 222 22.63 -0.30 1.93
N LYS A 223 22.82 -1.43 2.62
CA LYS A 223 23.86 -2.42 2.28
C LYS A 223 23.63 -3.14 0.94
N LEU A 224 22.41 -3.08 0.40
CA LEU A 224 22.02 -3.64 -0.89
C LEU A 224 21.97 -2.58 -2.01
N SER A 225 22.43 -1.35 -1.74
CA SER A 225 22.49 -0.27 -2.73
C SER A 225 23.27 -0.70 -3.97
N GLY A 226 22.69 -0.50 -5.16
CA GLY A 226 23.25 -0.94 -6.43
C GLY A 226 23.22 -2.45 -6.70
N ARG A 227 22.74 -3.28 -5.76
CA ARG A 227 22.66 -4.75 -5.92
C ARG A 227 21.31 -5.24 -6.42
N LEU A 228 20.26 -4.44 -6.26
CA LEU A 228 18.90 -4.81 -6.60
C LEU A 228 18.37 -3.98 -7.78
N SER A 229 17.87 -4.68 -8.80
CA SER A 229 17.11 -4.09 -9.89
C SER A 229 15.67 -4.56 -9.86
N ALA A 230 14.75 -3.78 -10.43
CA ALA A 230 13.34 -4.13 -10.45
C ALA A 230 12.65 -3.61 -11.71
N SER A 231 11.69 -4.39 -12.20
CA SER A 231 10.78 -4.00 -13.28
C SER A 231 9.36 -4.49 -12.98
N SER A 232 8.38 -4.04 -13.76
CA SER A 232 7.01 -4.51 -13.63
C SER A 232 6.40 -4.84 -14.98
N ILE A 233 5.55 -5.85 -15.00
CA ILE A 233 4.66 -6.19 -16.11
C ILE A 233 3.24 -6.01 -15.60
N ARG A 234 2.47 -5.11 -16.23
CA ARG A 234 1.05 -4.97 -15.91
C ARG A 234 0.25 -6.02 -16.66
N VAL A 235 -0.67 -6.69 -15.99
CA VAL A 235 -1.50 -7.78 -16.56
C VAL A 235 -2.98 -7.46 -16.43
N PRO A 236 -3.85 -8.07 -17.28
CA PRO A 236 -5.29 -7.84 -17.26
C PRO A 236 -6.02 -8.55 -16.11
N THR A 237 -5.46 -8.50 -14.89
CA THR A 237 -6.13 -8.91 -13.65
C THR A 237 -6.58 -7.67 -12.87
N PRO A 238 -7.78 -7.68 -12.26
CA PRO A 238 -8.35 -6.48 -11.64
C PRO A 238 -7.76 -6.14 -10.28
N ASN A 239 -7.21 -7.13 -9.59
CA ASN A 239 -6.57 -6.98 -8.29
C ASN A 239 -5.65 -8.18 -8.01
N VAL A 240 -4.89 -8.06 -6.94
CA VAL A 240 -3.81 -8.96 -6.52
C VAL A 240 -2.65 -8.95 -7.51
N SER A 241 -1.47 -8.75 -6.95
CA SER A 241 -0.21 -8.68 -7.66
C SER A 241 0.78 -9.62 -7.02
N VAL A 242 1.89 -9.86 -7.70
CA VAL A 242 2.94 -10.76 -7.23
C VAL A 242 4.32 -10.18 -7.44
N VAL A 243 5.18 -10.36 -6.45
CA VAL A 243 6.62 -10.12 -6.53
C VAL A 243 7.30 -11.46 -6.83
N ASP A 244 8.01 -11.52 -7.95
CA ASP A 244 8.94 -12.58 -8.29
C ASP A 244 10.35 -12.06 -8.04
N PHE A 245 11.09 -12.68 -7.12
CA PHE A 245 12.43 -12.27 -6.74
C PHE A 245 13.45 -13.36 -7.02
N ALA A 246 14.30 -13.12 -8.01
CA ALA A 246 15.48 -13.93 -8.28
C ALA A 246 16.73 -13.28 -7.68
N PHE A 247 17.52 -14.03 -6.93
CA PHE A 247 18.70 -13.50 -6.24
C PHE A 247 19.86 -14.49 -6.18
N VAL A 248 21.05 -13.94 -6.03
CA VAL A 248 22.28 -14.67 -5.66
C VAL A 248 22.59 -14.32 -4.22
N SER A 249 22.86 -15.35 -3.42
CA SER A 249 23.22 -15.21 -2.01
C SER A 249 24.65 -15.63 -1.72
N SER A 250 25.24 -15.03 -0.68
CA SER A 250 26.58 -15.40 -0.22
C SER A 250 26.61 -16.78 0.43
N SER A 251 25.50 -17.18 1.04
CA SER A 251 25.32 -18.53 1.61
C SER A 251 24.68 -19.46 0.59
N LYS A 252 25.06 -20.75 0.63
CA LYS A 252 24.42 -21.78 -0.19
C LYS A 252 22.97 -21.98 0.26
N THR A 253 22.06 -22.04 -0.71
CA THR A 253 20.64 -22.26 -0.49
C THR A 253 20.21 -23.64 -1.00
N THR A 254 19.19 -24.19 -0.35
CA THR A 254 18.31 -25.25 -0.86
C THR A 254 16.86 -24.77 -0.76
N VAL A 255 15.95 -25.39 -1.51
CA VAL A 255 14.51 -25.09 -1.45
C VAL A 255 14.00 -25.16 -0.01
N GLU A 256 14.39 -26.19 0.73
CA GLU A 256 13.99 -26.40 2.13
C GLU A 256 14.48 -25.25 3.01
N SER A 257 15.77 -24.89 2.92
CA SER A 257 16.32 -23.81 3.74
C SER A 257 15.66 -22.46 3.46
N VAL A 258 15.31 -22.18 2.20
CA VAL A 258 14.65 -20.94 1.79
C VAL A 258 13.22 -20.91 2.30
N ASN A 259 12.48 -22.00 2.14
CA ASN A 259 11.12 -22.12 2.68
C ASN A 259 11.11 -22.00 4.21
N ASP A 260 12.07 -22.60 4.92
CA ASP A 260 12.22 -22.45 6.36
C ASP A 260 12.50 -20.99 6.78
N ALA A 261 13.26 -20.23 5.98
CA ALA A 261 13.48 -18.81 6.23
C ALA A 261 12.19 -17.99 6.04
N LEU A 262 11.41 -18.26 4.99
CA LEU A 262 10.11 -17.62 4.73
C LEU A 262 9.09 -17.93 5.83
N CYS A 263 8.98 -19.19 6.25
CA CYS A 263 8.12 -19.62 7.36
C CYS A 263 8.51 -18.93 8.67
N ARG A 264 9.82 -18.84 8.98
CA ARG A 264 10.29 -18.10 10.17
C ARG A 264 9.95 -16.62 10.11
N ALA A 265 10.12 -15.98 8.96
CA ALA A 265 9.75 -14.58 8.78
C ALA A 265 8.23 -14.37 8.97
N ALA A 266 7.40 -15.24 8.39
CA ALA A 266 5.95 -15.20 8.55
C ALA A 266 5.52 -15.40 10.02
N ALA A 267 6.11 -16.38 10.71
CA ALA A 267 5.83 -16.64 12.12
C ALA A 267 6.29 -15.50 13.05
N ALA A 268 7.32 -14.73 12.67
CA ALA A 268 7.79 -13.58 13.43
C ALA A 268 6.88 -12.35 13.28
N ARG A 269 6.15 -12.24 12.16
CA ARG A 269 5.24 -11.13 11.85
C ARG A 269 3.91 -11.61 11.25
N PRO A 270 3.14 -12.45 11.99
CA PRO A 270 1.89 -13.02 11.50
C PRO A 270 0.78 -11.97 11.31
N ASP A 271 0.99 -10.74 11.79
CA ASP A 271 0.14 -9.59 11.58
C ASP A 271 0.20 -9.03 10.15
N VAL A 272 1.31 -9.25 9.44
CA VAL A 272 1.53 -8.71 8.08
C VAL A 272 2.06 -9.72 7.07
N LEU A 273 2.49 -10.90 7.50
CA LEU A 273 3.04 -11.95 6.65
C LEU A 273 2.30 -13.27 6.82
N MET A 274 2.20 -13.99 5.70
CA MET A 274 1.72 -15.37 5.65
C MET A 274 2.67 -16.19 4.78
N ALA A 275 2.81 -17.48 5.08
CA ALA A 275 3.44 -18.44 4.19
C ALA A 275 2.40 -19.50 3.83
N SER A 276 2.35 -19.91 2.57
CA SER A 276 1.36 -20.85 2.03
C SER A 276 2.05 -21.93 1.20
N ASP A 277 1.73 -23.18 1.48
CA ASP A 277 2.07 -24.36 0.67
C ASP A 277 0.87 -24.89 -0.14
N GLU A 278 -0.25 -24.17 -0.11
CA GLU A 278 -1.44 -24.48 -0.91
C GLU A 278 -1.28 -24.08 -2.37
N GLN A 279 -1.90 -24.83 -3.29
CA GLN A 279 -1.92 -24.54 -4.73
C GLN A 279 -2.98 -23.47 -5.06
N LEU A 280 -2.67 -22.22 -4.72
CA LEU A 280 -3.57 -21.07 -4.89
C LEU A 280 -3.19 -20.21 -6.11
N VAL A 281 -4.12 -19.35 -6.53
CA VAL A 281 -3.93 -18.37 -7.61
C VAL A 281 -4.26 -16.95 -7.14
N SER A 282 -4.00 -15.95 -7.98
CA SER A 282 -4.12 -14.53 -7.60
C SER A 282 -5.45 -14.16 -6.95
N SER A 283 -6.58 -14.69 -7.43
CA SER A 283 -7.91 -14.35 -6.88
C SER A 283 -8.12 -14.80 -5.45
N ASP A 284 -7.40 -15.84 -5.00
CA ASP A 284 -7.56 -16.41 -3.66
C ASP A 284 -6.97 -15.50 -2.58
N PHE A 285 -6.11 -14.55 -2.97
CA PHE A 285 -5.54 -13.54 -2.09
C PHE A 285 -6.28 -12.20 -2.14
N ASN A 286 -7.40 -12.11 -2.87
CA ASN A 286 -8.21 -10.89 -2.93
C ASN A 286 -8.80 -10.59 -1.54
N HIS A 287 -8.77 -9.33 -1.15
CA HIS A 287 -9.24 -8.83 0.13
C HIS A 287 -8.43 -9.32 1.36
N THR A 288 -7.24 -9.90 1.13
CA THR A 288 -6.32 -10.24 2.23
C THR A 288 -5.63 -8.99 2.78
N THR A 289 -5.26 -9.04 4.06
CA THR A 289 -4.57 -7.95 4.75
C THR A 289 -3.06 -8.17 4.87
N TYR A 290 -2.50 -9.26 4.34
CA TYR A 290 -1.07 -9.54 4.41
C TYR A 290 -0.30 -8.72 3.38
N SER A 291 0.78 -8.06 3.82
CA SER A 291 1.69 -7.32 2.91
C SER A 291 2.40 -8.25 1.93
N ALA A 292 2.68 -9.48 2.37
CA ALA A 292 3.24 -10.54 1.53
C ALA A 292 2.71 -11.89 2.01
N VAL A 293 2.21 -12.67 1.06
CA VAL A 293 1.93 -14.10 1.23
C VAL A 293 3.00 -14.85 0.45
N PHE A 294 3.95 -15.46 1.15
CA PHE A 294 5.03 -16.23 0.55
C PHE A 294 4.48 -17.55 -0.01
N ASP A 295 4.74 -17.78 -1.30
CA ASP A 295 4.30 -18.98 -2.00
C ASP A 295 5.42 -20.03 -1.94
N LEU A 296 5.29 -20.99 -1.04
CA LEU A 296 6.32 -21.99 -0.75
C LEU A 296 6.46 -23.02 -1.87
N MET A 297 5.46 -23.13 -2.76
CA MET A 297 5.47 -24.00 -3.94
C MET A 297 6.28 -23.38 -5.09
N GLU A 298 6.51 -22.07 -5.05
CA GLU A 298 7.22 -21.31 -6.07
C GLU A 298 8.66 -20.94 -5.69
N THR A 299 9.24 -21.69 -4.74
CA THR A 299 10.65 -21.58 -4.36
C THR A 299 11.54 -22.48 -5.23
N TYR A 300 12.54 -21.88 -5.86
CA TYR A 300 13.53 -22.60 -6.68
C TYR A 300 14.95 -22.23 -6.27
N THR A 301 15.86 -23.19 -6.33
CA THR A 301 17.31 -22.99 -6.18
C THR A 301 18.04 -23.76 -7.26
N ASN A 302 19.12 -23.22 -7.82
CA ASN A 302 19.92 -23.92 -8.83
C ASN A 302 21.40 -24.09 -8.42
N ASN A 303 22.11 -24.97 -9.13
CA ASN A 303 23.54 -25.23 -8.91
C ASN A 303 24.45 -24.02 -9.20
N GLY A 304 23.93 -23.00 -9.88
CA GLY A 304 24.63 -21.74 -10.14
C GLY A 304 24.50 -20.73 -9.00
N GLY A 305 23.88 -21.09 -7.86
CA GLY A 305 23.71 -20.21 -6.71
C GLY A 305 22.58 -19.19 -6.87
N VAL A 306 21.75 -19.31 -7.91
CA VAL A 306 20.56 -18.47 -8.07
C VAL A 306 19.38 -19.13 -7.39
N SER A 307 18.70 -18.36 -6.54
CA SER A 307 17.43 -18.72 -5.91
C SER A 307 16.33 -17.82 -6.44
N ARG A 308 15.09 -18.33 -6.44
CA ARG A 308 13.88 -17.59 -6.82
C ARG A 308 12.81 -17.85 -5.77
N VAL A 309 12.15 -16.79 -5.34
CA VAL A 309 11.00 -16.84 -4.43
C VAL A 309 9.88 -15.94 -4.94
N LEU A 310 8.65 -16.26 -4.55
CA LEU A 310 7.45 -15.57 -5.01
C LEU A 310 6.58 -15.14 -3.81
N ALA A 311 6.01 -13.95 -3.89
CA ALA A 311 5.11 -13.43 -2.85
C ALA A 311 3.91 -12.68 -3.44
N TRP A 312 2.71 -13.15 -3.09
CA TRP A 312 1.44 -12.52 -3.45
C TRP A 312 1.10 -11.36 -2.52
N TYR A 313 0.35 -10.38 -3.02
CA TYR A 313 -0.19 -9.30 -2.21
C TYR A 313 -1.43 -8.67 -2.87
N ASP A 314 -2.46 -8.41 -2.07
CA ASP A 314 -3.54 -7.53 -2.49
C ASP A 314 -3.01 -6.09 -2.57
N ASN A 315 -2.79 -5.59 -3.78
CA ASN A 315 -2.18 -4.28 -4.00
C ASN A 315 -3.08 -3.09 -3.60
N GLU A 316 -4.33 -3.33 -3.21
CA GLU A 316 -5.25 -2.30 -2.71
C GLU A 316 -5.55 -2.48 -1.23
N TRP A 317 -6.03 -3.67 -0.83
CA TRP A 317 -6.53 -3.93 0.50
C TRP A 317 -5.41 -4.07 1.53
N ALA A 318 -4.38 -4.88 1.25
CA ALA A 318 -3.24 -5.00 2.15
C ALA A 318 -2.50 -3.65 2.28
N PHE A 319 -2.38 -2.89 1.20
CA PHE A 319 -1.78 -1.56 1.26
C PHE A 319 -2.60 -0.56 2.09
N ALA A 320 -3.92 -0.58 1.98
CA ALA A 320 -4.81 0.21 2.84
C ALA A 320 -4.66 -0.19 4.32
N ALA A 321 -4.52 -1.49 4.62
CA ALA A 321 -4.25 -1.96 5.98
C ALA A 321 -2.94 -1.38 6.52
N ARG A 322 -1.86 -1.39 5.72
CA ARG A 322 -0.57 -0.81 6.11
C ARG A 322 -0.64 0.69 6.40
N MET A 323 -1.46 1.44 5.66
CA MET A 323 -1.67 2.84 5.97
C MET A 323 -2.34 3.05 7.34
N ILE A 324 -3.29 2.18 7.73
CA ILE A 324 -3.89 2.25 9.07
C ILE A 324 -2.87 1.86 10.13
N ASP A 325 -2.10 0.78 9.91
CA ASP A 325 -1.09 0.30 10.85
C ASP A 325 -0.03 1.38 11.13
N VAL A 326 0.53 2.01 10.08
CA VAL A 326 1.44 3.15 10.23
C VAL A 326 0.78 4.30 10.98
N SER A 327 -0.49 4.60 10.70
CA SER A 327 -1.20 5.69 11.38
C SER A 327 -1.42 5.42 12.87
N ARG A 328 -1.59 4.14 13.25
CA ARG A 328 -1.71 3.74 14.66
C ARG A 328 -0.41 3.92 15.42
N GLU A 329 0.74 3.68 14.80
CA GLU A 329 2.05 3.98 15.40
C GLU A 329 2.20 5.46 15.78
N LEU A 330 1.53 6.35 15.05
CA LEU A 330 1.56 7.79 15.32
C LEU A 330 0.83 8.18 16.60
N LEU A 331 -0.06 7.34 17.15
CA LEU A 331 -0.79 7.63 18.39
C LEU A 331 0.13 8.05 19.54
N ARG A 332 1.34 7.47 19.62
CA ARG A 332 2.34 7.76 20.65
C ARG A 332 2.96 9.18 20.55
N PHE A 333 2.70 9.88 19.45
CA PHE A 333 3.19 11.24 19.18
C PHE A 333 2.08 12.28 19.09
N LEU A 334 0.83 11.89 19.35
CA LEU A 334 -0.35 12.77 19.31
C LEU A 334 -0.85 13.17 20.71
N SER A 335 -0.15 12.73 21.76
CA SER A 335 -0.38 13.10 23.16
C SER A 335 0.23 14.44 23.51
#